data_AF-A0A0H1BF58-F1
#
_entry.id   AF-A0A0H1BF58-F1
#
_cell.length_a   1.000
_cell.length_b   1.000
_cell.length_c   1.000
_cell.angle_alpha   90.00
_cell.angle_beta   90.00
_cell.angle_gamma   90.00
#
_symmetry.space_group_name_H-M   'P 1'
#
loop_
_entity.id
_entity.type
_entity.pdbx_description
1 polymer ?
#
loop_
_entity_poly.entity_id
_entity_poly.type
_entity_poly.pdbx_seq_one_letter_code
_entity_poly.pdbx_strand_id
1 'polypeptide(L)'
;MDASMNNLLKWSLENSVPNTTTTSSSTDNTTNPARAPRALSPTALQRLLLNAPSDAELMKNAMAAIRSPATTLDDKLIAFDNFEQLIENLDNANNLGVLGLWEPLVEELAAEEEGRRMMGAWCIGTAVQNNVGAQGMLLSKAPTALSTLFALSQNDPDTTVRRKAVYALSSAIRNHQPALDELLRHIPEDIRKELGETSDASDMDGVDKLVSWLRRALV
;
A
#
# COMPACT_ATOMS: atom_id res chain seq x y z
N MET A 1 -9.96 2.39 34.24
CA MET A 1 -10.74 3.12 33.21
C MET A 1 -10.17 4.52 33.10
N ASP A 2 -9.76 4.93 31.92
CA ASP A 2 -8.97 6.14 31.72
C ASP A 2 -9.87 7.39 31.81
N ALA A 3 -9.74 8.17 32.89
CA ALA A 3 -10.55 9.35 33.16
C ALA A 3 -10.43 10.42 32.04
N SER A 4 -9.36 10.36 31.25
CA SER A 4 -9.09 11.27 30.14
C SER A 4 -9.96 10.98 28.90
N MET A 5 -10.23 9.70 28.60
CA MET A 5 -11.13 9.25 27.53
C MET A 5 -12.58 9.71 27.78
N ASN A 6 -13.03 9.63 29.03
CA ASN A 6 -14.35 10.11 29.41
C ASN A 6 -14.50 11.63 29.21
N ASN A 7 -13.44 12.40 29.42
CA ASN A 7 -13.46 13.85 29.17
C ASN A 7 -13.49 14.18 27.68
N LEU A 8 -12.83 13.37 26.84
CA LEU A 8 -12.82 13.54 25.39
C LEU A 8 -14.17 13.15 24.77
N LEU A 9 -14.77 12.06 25.24
CA LEU A 9 -16.13 11.66 24.87
C LEU A 9 -17.17 12.70 25.28
N LYS A 10 -17.06 13.22 26.52
CA LYS A 10 -17.92 14.30 27.01
C LYS A 10 -17.75 15.57 26.18
N TRP A 11 -16.52 15.92 25.81
CA TRP A 11 -16.25 17.04 24.92
C TRP A 11 -16.86 16.84 23.53
N SER A 12 -16.71 15.66 22.94
CA SER A 12 -17.27 15.32 21.63
C SER A 12 -18.80 15.41 21.64
N LEU A 13 -19.45 14.87 22.68
CA LEU A 13 -20.89 14.97 22.91
C LEU A 13 -21.34 16.43 23.07
N GLU A 14 -20.56 17.25 23.79
CA GLU A 14 -20.87 18.68 24.01
C GLU A 14 -20.71 19.54 22.75
N ASN A 15 -19.91 19.11 21.76
CA ASN A 15 -19.63 19.86 20.53
C ASN A 15 -20.24 19.23 19.26
N SER A 16 -20.94 18.10 19.39
CA SER A 16 -21.71 17.48 18.32
C SER A 16 -23.09 18.14 18.22
N VAL A 17 -23.33 18.91 17.17
CA VAL A 17 -24.64 19.55 16.92
C VAL A 17 -25.59 18.48 16.34
N PRO A 18 -26.76 18.22 16.95
CA PRO A 18 -27.75 17.35 16.32
C PRO A 18 -28.30 18.06 15.09
N ASN A 19 -28.05 17.52 13.90
CA ASN A 19 -28.69 18.01 12.68
C ASN A 19 -30.12 17.43 12.61
N THR A 20 -31.02 17.91 13.48
CA THR A 20 -32.45 17.63 13.35
C THR A 20 -33.07 18.67 12.44
N THR A 21 -33.29 18.25 11.20
CA THR A 21 -34.13 18.92 10.22
C THR A 21 -35.47 19.31 10.83
N THR A 22 -35.77 20.59 10.72
CA THR A 22 -36.90 21.33 11.28
C THR A 22 -38.24 20.87 10.70
N THR A 23 -39.20 20.52 11.56
CA THR A 23 -40.63 20.75 11.27
C THR A 23 -41.35 21.31 12.50
N SER A 24 -41.35 22.63 12.57
CA SER A 24 -42.41 23.56 12.99
C SER A 24 -43.09 23.48 14.36
N SER A 25 -43.30 24.70 14.90
CA SER A 25 -44.11 25.15 16.05
C SER A 25 -43.52 24.81 17.43
N SER A 26 -43.30 25.73 18.35
CA SER A 26 -43.86 27.05 18.61
C SER A 26 -42.98 27.78 19.63
N THR A 27 -42.84 29.10 19.48
CA THR A 27 -42.53 30.10 20.52
C THR A 27 -41.71 29.63 21.74
N ASP A 28 -40.40 29.87 21.71
CA ASP A 28 -39.76 30.48 22.87
C ASP A 28 -38.49 31.23 22.49
N ASN A 29 -38.46 32.48 22.91
CA ASN A 29 -37.41 33.45 22.62
C ASN A 29 -36.34 33.31 23.71
N THR A 30 -35.43 32.35 23.56
CA THR A 30 -34.18 32.31 24.33
C THR A 30 -33.00 32.28 23.37
N THR A 31 -32.43 33.46 23.14
CA THR A 31 -31.10 33.61 22.55
C THR A 31 -30.06 33.00 23.48
N ASN A 32 -29.88 31.67 23.41
CA ASN A 32 -28.65 31.06 23.87
C ASN A 32 -27.56 31.49 22.88
N PRO A 33 -26.52 32.23 23.30
CA PRO A 33 -25.40 32.49 22.40
C PRO A 33 -24.83 31.12 22.01
N ALA A 34 -24.66 30.88 20.72
CA ALA A 34 -23.96 29.71 20.22
C ALA A 34 -22.62 29.65 20.96
N ARG A 35 -22.49 28.70 21.88
CA ARG A 35 -21.31 28.57 22.74
C ARG A 35 -20.16 28.26 21.81
N ALA A 36 -19.19 29.17 21.70
CA ALA A 36 -17.98 28.92 20.95
C ALA A 36 -17.42 27.55 21.39
N PRO A 37 -17.07 26.66 20.44
CA PRO A 37 -16.61 25.33 20.78
C PRO A 37 -15.46 25.47 21.77
N ARG A 38 -15.60 24.86 22.96
CA ARG A 38 -14.54 24.92 23.97
C ARG A 38 -13.31 24.27 23.33
N ALA A 39 -12.20 24.97 23.20
CA ALA A 39 -11.01 24.37 22.62
C ALA A 39 -10.62 23.09 23.40
N LEU A 40 -10.28 22.01 22.69
CA LEU A 40 -9.70 20.83 23.33
C LEU A 40 -8.47 21.28 24.14
N SER A 41 -8.36 20.81 25.38
CA SER A 41 -7.20 21.20 26.20
C SER A 41 -5.91 20.80 25.46
N PRO A 42 -4.86 21.64 25.49
CA PRO A 42 -3.58 21.32 24.85
C PRO A 42 -3.07 19.93 25.22
N THR A 43 -3.26 19.49 26.47
CA THR A 43 -2.87 18.14 26.93
C THR A 43 -3.70 17.01 26.33
N ALA A 44 -4.98 17.23 26.02
CA ALA A 44 -5.82 16.23 25.36
C ALA A 44 -5.46 16.11 23.86
N LEU A 45 -5.23 17.25 23.20
CA LEU A 45 -4.68 17.27 21.84
C LEU A 45 -3.29 16.63 21.79
N GLN A 46 -2.44 16.96 22.76
CA GLN A 46 -1.11 16.40 22.89
C GLN A 46 -1.16 14.87 23.05
N ARG A 47 -2.09 14.31 23.82
CA ARG A 47 -2.23 12.84 23.93
C ARG A 47 -2.81 12.20 22.68
N LEU A 48 -3.79 12.85 22.04
CA LEU A 48 -4.37 12.35 20.79
C LEU A 48 -3.33 12.33 19.66
N LEU A 49 -2.45 13.33 19.60
CA LEU A 49 -1.44 13.51 18.55
C LEU A 49 -0.09 12.85 18.88
N LEU A 50 0.33 12.78 20.15
CA LEU A 50 1.62 12.19 20.54
C LEU A 50 1.55 10.70 20.83
N ASN A 51 0.38 10.12 21.11
CA ASN A 51 0.26 8.68 21.35
C ASN A 51 -0.21 7.90 20.12
N ALA A 52 -0.49 8.58 19.00
CA ALA A 52 -0.72 7.91 17.73
C ALA A 52 0.63 7.45 17.17
N PRO A 53 0.79 6.17 16.81
CA PRO A 53 1.99 5.71 16.14
C PRO A 53 2.16 6.48 14.82
N SER A 54 3.41 6.80 14.49
CA SER A 54 3.74 7.33 13.18
C SER A 54 3.50 6.29 12.08
N ASP A 55 3.31 6.73 10.84
CA ASP A 55 3.21 5.82 9.68
C ASP A 55 4.42 4.88 9.58
N ALA A 56 5.62 5.36 9.93
CA ALA A 56 6.82 4.55 9.98
C ALA A 56 6.74 3.41 11.02
N GLU A 57 6.15 3.68 12.19
CA GLU A 57 5.89 2.64 13.20
C GLU A 57 4.78 1.71 12.77
N LEU A 58 3.70 2.22 12.17
CA LEU A 58 2.61 1.41 11.64
C LEU A 58 3.09 0.45 10.54
N MET A 59 3.92 0.92 9.60
CA MET A 59 4.52 0.08 8.55
C MET A 59 5.38 -1.04 9.14
N LYS A 60 6.22 -0.74 10.15
CA LYS A 60 7.04 -1.75 10.83
C LYS A 60 6.18 -2.75 11.60
N ASN A 61 5.14 -2.28 12.29
CA ASN A 61 4.23 -3.14 13.05
C ASN A 61 3.45 -4.07 12.13
N ALA A 62 2.98 -3.58 10.98
CA ALA A 62 2.32 -4.39 9.98
C ALA A 62 3.26 -5.48 9.43
N MET A 63 4.50 -5.12 9.07
CA MET A 63 5.49 -6.10 8.62
C MET A 63 5.84 -7.14 9.71
N ALA A 64 5.95 -6.71 10.96
CA ALA A 64 6.16 -7.62 12.09
C ALA A 64 4.99 -8.60 12.26
N ALA A 65 3.74 -8.14 12.10
CA ALA A 65 2.55 -8.99 12.18
C ALA A 65 2.49 -9.99 11.01
N ILE A 66 2.78 -9.54 9.78
CA ILE A 66 2.87 -10.37 8.56
C ILE A 66 3.83 -11.54 8.76
N ARG A 67 5.02 -11.26 9.31
CA ARG A 67 6.11 -12.23 9.45
C ARG A 67 6.08 -13.05 10.72
N SER A 68 5.21 -12.70 11.66
CA SER A 68 5.11 -13.41 12.94
C SER A 68 4.55 -14.82 12.72
N PRO A 69 5.22 -15.87 13.26
CA PRO A 69 4.68 -17.23 13.22
C PRO A 69 3.47 -17.42 14.14
N ALA A 70 3.23 -16.48 15.07
CA ALA A 70 2.10 -16.52 15.99
C ALA A 70 0.82 -15.89 15.42
N THR A 71 0.90 -15.21 14.28
CA THR A 71 -0.24 -14.55 13.63
C THR A 71 -0.95 -15.53 12.71
N THR A 72 -2.29 -15.55 12.75
CA THR A 72 -3.09 -16.38 11.84
C THR A 72 -2.96 -15.88 10.40
N LEU A 73 -3.28 -16.71 9.41
CA LEU A 73 -3.24 -16.29 8.01
C LEU A 73 -4.16 -15.08 7.77
N ASP A 74 -5.40 -15.11 8.27
CA ASP A 74 -6.37 -14.02 8.10
C ASP A 74 -5.85 -12.71 8.69
N ASP A 75 -5.26 -12.75 9.90
CA ASP A 75 -4.69 -11.58 10.54
C ASP A 75 -3.45 -11.05 9.80
N LYS A 76 -2.67 -11.93 9.15
CA LYS A 76 -1.57 -11.52 8.26
C LYS A 76 -2.10 -10.80 7.03
N LEU A 77 -3.18 -11.28 6.43
CA LEU A 77 -3.79 -10.62 5.27
C LEU A 77 -4.35 -9.24 5.63
N ILE A 78 -4.97 -9.10 6.81
CA ILE A 78 -5.38 -7.79 7.35
C ILE A 78 -4.15 -6.89 7.56
N ALA A 79 -3.05 -7.42 8.09
CA ALA A 79 -1.82 -6.66 8.25
C ALA A 79 -1.22 -6.22 6.89
N PHE A 80 -1.31 -7.05 5.86
CA PHE A 80 -0.97 -6.65 4.49
C PHE A 80 -1.87 -5.55 3.96
N ASP A 81 -3.18 -5.64 4.12
CA ASP A 81 -4.11 -4.59 3.67
C ASP A 81 -3.81 -3.24 4.35
N ASN A 82 -3.53 -3.26 5.66
CA ASN A 82 -3.12 -2.07 6.40
C ASN A 82 -1.77 -1.52 5.91
N PHE A 83 -0.82 -2.40 5.61
CA PHE A 83 0.48 -2.00 5.06
C PHE A 83 0.34 -1.39 3.67
N GLU A 84 -0.50 -1.97 2.82
CA GLU A 84 -0.77 -1.52 1.46
C GLU A 84 -1.36 -0.10 1.45
N GLN A 85 -2.35 0.17 2.31
CA GLN A 85 -2.94 1.51 2.47
C GLN A 85 -1.90 2.57 2.89
N LEU A 86 -0.95 2.21 3.75
CA LEU A 86 0.10 3.15 4.18
C LEU A 86 1.04 3.51 3.04
N ILE A 87 1.38 2.55 2.18
CA ILE A 87 2.32 2.72 1.06
C ILE A 87 1.66 3.22 -0.23
N GLU A 88 0.33 3.42 -0.25
CA GLU A 88 -0.32 4.27 -1.25
C GLU A 88 0.19 5.72 -1.18
N ASN A 89 0.65 6.15 0.00
CA ASN A 89 1.35 7.43 0.17
C ASN A 89 2.80 7.33 -0.35
N LEU A 90 3.16 8.21 -1.29
CA LEU A 90 4.48 8.19 -1.94
C LEU A 90 5.65 8.41 -0.97
N ASP A 91 5.48 9.23 0.07
CA ASP A 91 6.53 9.46 1.07
C ASP A 91 6.77 8.18 1.90
N ASN A 92 5.70 7.49 2.30
CA ASN A 92 5.79 6.20 2.98
C ASN A 92 6.42 5.13 2.10
N ALA A 93 6.01 5.03 0.83
CA ALA A 93 6.60 4.11 -0.15
C ALA A 93 8.10 4.36 -0.35
N ASN A 94 8.52 5.62 -0.47
CA ASN A 94 9.93 5.98 -0.57
C ASN A 94 10.70 5.68 0.72
N ASN A 95 10.03 5.74 1.88
CA ASN A 95 10.63 5.43 3.17
C ASN A 95 10.89 3.93 3.40
N LEU A 96 10.28 3.03 2.62
CA LEU A 96 10.50 1.57 2.72
C LEU A 96 11.99 1.19 2.71
N GLY A 97 12.80 1.89 1.90
CA GLY A 97 14.24 1.67 1.83
C GLY A 97 15.00 2.07 3.09
N VAL A 98 14.58 3.14 3.76
CA VAL A 98 15.16 3.61 5.02
C VAL A 98 14.73 2.72 6.18
N LEU A 99 13.48 2.24 6.16
CA LEU A 99 12.94 1.37 7.20
C LEU A 99 13.38 -0.10 7.07
N GLY A 100 14.07 -0.47 5.98
CA GLY A 100 14.53 -1.83 5.73
C GLY A 100 13.40 -2.80 5.39
N LEU A 101 12.33 -2.30 4.75
CA LEU A 101 11.09 -3.06 4.53
C LEU A 101 10.98 -3.69 3.13
N TRP A 102 11.89 -3.38 2.19
CA TRP A 102 11.88 -3.99 0.85
C TRP A 102 12.21 -5.48 0.87
N GLU A 103 13.32 -5.86 1.51
CA GLU A 103 13.73 -7.26 1.63
C GLU A 103 12.64 -8.15 2.26
N PRO A 104 12.10 -7.83 3.46
CA PRO A 104 11.05 -8.66 4.05
C PRO A 104 9.78 -8.70 3.21
N LEU A 105 9.44 -7.62 2.48
CA LEU A 105 8.27 -7.62 1.59
C LEU A 105 8.48 -8.55 0.37
N VAL A 106 9.68 -8.56 -0.20
CA VAL A 106 10.01 -9.41 -1.36
C VAL A 106 10.13 -10.88 -0.95
N GLU A 107 10.58 -11.18 0.27
CA GLU A 107 10.58 -12.54 0.81
C GLU A 107 9.17 -13.16 0.88
N GLU A 108 8.12 -12.34 1.08
CA GLU A 108 6.73 -12.81 1.10
C GLU A 108 6.23 -13.33 -0.26
N LEU A 109 6.91 -12.99 -1.36
CA LEU A 109 6.63 -13.56 -2.68
C LEU A 109 6.92 -15.06 -2.77
N ALA A 110 7.70 -15.61 -1.84
CA ALA A 110 8.02 -17.03 -1.74
C ALA A 110 7.21 -17.77 -0.66
N ALA A 111 6.18 -17.12 -0.09
CA ALA A 111 5.34 -17.73 0.94
C ALA A 111 4.59 -18.98 0.41
N GLU A 112 4.35 -19.95 1.28
CA GLU A 112 3.57 -21.15 0.96
C GLU A 112 2.12 -20.79 0.64
N GLU A 113 1.56 -19.84 1.39
CA GLU A 113 0.18 -19.39 1.25
C GLU A 113 0.03 -18.40 0.10
N GLU A 114 -0.88 -18.70 -0.84
CA GLU A 114 -1.13 -17.88 -2.02
C GLU A 114 -1.58 -16.46 -1.68
N GLY A 115 -2.36 -16.30 -0.60
CA GLY A 115 -2.81 -14.99 -0.13
C GLY A 115 -1.63 -14.07 0.21
N ARG A 116 -0.55 -14.60 0.81
CA ARG A 116 0.64 -13.83 1.15
C ARG A 116 1.45 -13.46 -0.09
N ARG A 117 1.63 -14.40 -1.04
CA ARG A 117 2.29 -14.10 -2.31
C ARG A 117 1.53 -13.02 -3.11
N MET A 118 0.20 -13.13 -3.15
CA MET A 118 -0.69 -12.18 -3.80
C MET A 118 -0.57 -10.79 -3.18
N MET A 119 -0.66 -10.69 -1.84
CA MET A 119 -0.54 -9.42 -1.14
C MET A 119 0.86 -8.82 -1.20
N GLY A 120 1.91 -9.63 -1.13
CA GLY A 120 3.29 -9.16 -1.33
C GLY A 120 3.47 -8.52 -2.71
N ALA A 121 2.97 -9.18 -3.77
CA ALA A 121 3.00 -8.63 -5.12
C ALA A 121 2.16 -7.35 -5.23
N TRP A 122 0.98 -7.31 -4.63
CA TRP A 122 0.14 -6.11 -4.61
C TRP A 122 0.88 -4.95 -3.94
N CYS A 123 1.36 -5.11 -2.71
CA CYS A 123 2.06 -4.07 -1.97
C CYS A 123 3.27 -3.52 -2.75
N ILE A 124 4.07 -4.38 -3.36
CA ILE A 124 5.19 -3.95 -4.22
C ILE A 124 4.68 -3.10 -5.38
N GLY A 125 3.64 -3.57 -6.07
CA GLY A 125 3.05 -2.88 -7.19
C GLY A 125 2.47 -1.51 -6.83
N THR A 126 1.85 -1.38 -5.65
CA THR A 126 1.34 -0.11 -5.12
C THR A 126 2.48 0.86 -4.81
N ALA A 127 3.50 0.42 -4.07
CA ALA A 127 4.62 1.28 -3.68
C ALA A 127 5.38 1.88 -4.88
N VAL A 128 5.55 1.11 -5.96
CA VAL A 128 6.34 1.53 -7.13
C VAL A 128 5.51 2.19 -8.23
N GLN A 129 4.17 2.15 -8.15
CA GLN A 129 3.32 2.69 -9.19
C GLN A 129 3.53 4.20 -9.35
N ASN A 130 3.95 4.63 -10.54
CA ASN A 130 4.23 6.04 -10.86
C ASN A 130 5.21 6.69 -9.85
N ASN A 131 6.12 5.91 -9.27
CA ASN A 131 7.03 6.36 -8.22
C ASN A 131 8.48 5.96 -8.51
N VAL A 132 9.21 6.83 -9.21
CA VAL A 132 10.61 6.60 -9.62
C VAL A 132 11.53 6.35 -8.42
N GLY A 133 11.28 7.00 -7.28
CA GLY A 133 12.07 6.80 -6.06
C GLY A 133 11.93 5.36 -5.53
N ALA A 134 10.69 4.88 -5.41
CA ALA A 134 10.41 3.52 -4.97
C ALA A 134 10.84 2.47 -6.00
N GLN A 135 10.65 2.73 -7.30
CA GLN A 135 11.14 1.85 -8.38
C GLN A 135 12.66 1.65 -8.30
N GLY A 136 13.42 2.73 -8.13
CA GLY A 136 14.87 2.67 -7.95
C GLY A 136 15.26 1.95 -6.65
N MET A 137 14.51 2.18 -5.56
CA MET A 137 14.78 1.52 -4.29
C MET A 137 14.48 0.02 -4.30
N LEU A 138 13.42 -0.41 -4.99
CA LEU A 138 13.13 -1.83 -5.20
C LEU A 138 14.34 -2.54 -5.83
N LEU A 139 14.88 -2.00 -6.93
CA LEU A 139 16.04 -2.60 -7.60
C LEU A 139 17.30 -2.60 -6.73
N SER A 140 17.53 -1.52 -5.97
CA SER A 140 18.73 -1.38 -5.15
C SER A 140 18.69 -2.22 -3.87
N LYS A 141 17.52 -2.37 -3.23
CA LYS A 141 17.38 -3.04 -1.93
C LYS A 141 16.89 -4.48 -2.07
N ALA A 142 16.21 -4.83 -3.16
CA ALA A 142 15.73 -6.17 -3.43
C ALA A 142 15.97 -6.55 -4.90
N PRO A 143 17.22 -6.81 -5.30
CA PRO A 143 17.60 -7.02 -6.70
C PRO A 143 16.91 -8.24 -7.34
N THR A 144 16.44 -9.20 -6.54
CA THR A 144 15.70 -10.38 -7.03
C THR A 144 14.21 -10.11 -7.25
N ALA A 145 13.68 -8.94 -6.89
CA ALA A 145 12.24 -8.69 -6.91
C ALA A 145 11.62 -8.91 -8.29
N LEU A 146 12.23 -8.37 -9.35
CA LEU A 146 11.68 -8.49 -10.70
C LEU A 146 11.75 -9.92 -11.24
N SER A 147 12.82 -10.67 -10.95
CA SER A 147 12.93 -12.07 -11.37
C SER A 147 11.92 -12.97 -10.63
N THR A 148 11.72 -12.73 -9.33
CA THR A 148 10.70 -13.43 -8.53
C THR A 148 9.29 -13.11 -9.02
N LEU A 149 8.97 -11.82 -9.23
CA LEU A 149 7.66 -11.41 -9.76
C LEU A 149 7.42 -11.97 -11.17
N PHE A 150 8.45 -12.01 -12.02
CA PHE A 150 8.36 -12.65 -13.32
C PHE A 150 8.03 -14.14 -13.19
N ALA A 151 8.76 -14.88 -12.35
CA ALA A 151 8.51 -16.30 -12.11
C ALA A 151 7.08 -16.56 -11.61
N LEU A 152 6.59 -15.76 -10.65
CA LEU A 152 5.21 -15.83 -10.18
C LEU A 152 4.20 -15.54 -11.30
N SER A 153 4.42 -14.49 -12.08
CA SER A 153 3.51 -14.10 -13.16
C SER A 153 3.29 -15.19 -14.21
N GLN A 154 4.29 -16.06 -14.41
CA GLN A 154 4.25 -17.11 -15.41
C GLN A 154 3.86 -18.48 -14.83
N ASN A 155 4.21 -18.77 -13.57
CA ASN A 155 4.19 -20.14 -13.05
C ASN A 155 3.38 -20.35 -11.76
N ASP A 156 2.90 -19.30 -11.09
CA ASP A 156 2.12 -19.50 -9.87
C ASP A 156 0.83 -20.27 -10.17
N PRO A 157 0.45 -21.29 -9.40
CA PRO A 157 -0.81 -22.01 -9.62
C PRO A 157 -2.05 -21.12 -9.47
N ASP A 158 -2.00 -20.10 -8.61
CA ASP A 158 -3.12 -19.20 -8.38
C ASP A 158 -3.13 -18.02 -9.37
N THR A 159 -4.22 -17.90 -10.12
CA THR A 159 -4.37 -16.86 -11.15
C THR A 159 -4.42 -15.43 -10.55
N THR A 160 -4.84 -15.28 -9.30
CA THR A 160 -4.88 -13.99 -8.60
C THR A 160 -3.47 -13.54 -8.24
N VAL A 161 -2.61 -14.46 -7.77
CA VAL A 161 -1.17 -14.21 -7.58
C VAL A 161 -0.54 -13.78 -8.90
N ARG A 162 -0.76 -14.53 -9.98
CA ARG A 162 -0.22 -14.18 -11.31
C ARG A 162 -0.65 -12.77 -11.74
N ARG A 163 -1.93 -12.42 -11.54
CA ARG A 163 -2.48 -11.10 -11.88
C ARG A 163 -1.81 -9.98 -11.09
N LYS A 164 -1.59 -10.15 -9.79
CA LYS A 164 -0.91 -9.15 -8.95
C LYS A 164 0.58 -9.06 -9.26
N ALA A 165 1.24 -10.17 -9.60
CA ALA A 165 2.61 -10.15 -10.07
C ALA A 165 2.76 -9.36 -11.39
N VAL A 166 1.87 -9.57 -12.37
CA VAL A 166 1.85 -8.76 -13.60
C VAL A 166 1.58 -7.29 -13.31
N TYR A 167 0.67 -6.98 -12.39
CA TYR A 167 0.43 -5.61 -11.94
C TYR A 167 1.71 -4.96 -11.38
N ALA A 168 2.42 -5.65 -10.48
CA ALA A 168 3.66 -5.16 -9.90
C ALA A 168 4.75 -4.93 -10.94
N LEU A 169 4.94 -5.87 -11.88
CA LEU A 169 5.87 -5.73 -12.99
C LEU A 169 5.52 -4.51 -13.86
N SER A 170 4.25 -4.38 -14.24
CA SER A 170 3.78 -3.22 -15.02
C SER A 170 4.03 -1.91 -14.28
N SER A 171 3.76 -1.83 -12.97
CA SER A 171 4.05 -0.64 -12.16
C SER A 171 5.55 -0.35 -12.09
N ALA A 172 6.39 -1.38 -12.00
CA ALA A 172 7.84 -1.23 -11.85
C ALA A 172 8.54 -0.74 -13.12
N ILE A 173 8.09 -1.15 -14.30
CA ILE A 173 8.79 -0.87 -15.58
C ILE A 173 8.33 0.39 -16.29
N ARG A 174 7.09 0.86 -16.05
CA ARG A 174 6.56 2.05 -16.73
C ARG A 174 7.34 3.29 -16.34
N ASN A 175 7.82 4.02 -17.36
CA ASN A 175 8.64 5.23 -17.21
C ASN A 175 9.92 5.02 -16.38
N HIS A 176 10.42 3.77 -16.27
CA HIS A 176 11.60 3.45 -15.49
C HIS A 176 12.51 2.45 -16.22
N GLN A 177 13.44 3.01 -17.00
CA GLN A 177 14.35 2.26 -17.85
C GLN A 177 15.14 1.17 -17.10
N PRO A 178 15.73 1.43 -15.91
CA PRO A 178 16.50 0.40 -15.22
C PRO A 178 15.68 -0.84 -14.86
N ALA A 179 14.39 -0.68 -14.54
CA ALA A 179 13.51 -1.81 -14.25
C ALA A 179 13.07 -2.54 -15.53
N LEU A 180 12.81 -1.81 -16.62
CA LEU A 180 12.54 -2.44 -17.91
C LEU A 180 13.73 -3.28 -18.36
N ASP A 181 14.94 -2.73 -18.33
CA ASP A 181 16.17 -3.41 -18.69
C ASP A 181 16.40 -4.68 -17.86
N GLU A 182 16.15 -4.60 -16.55
CA GLU A 182 16.24 -5.75 -15.65
C GLU A 182 15.19 -6.82 -15.98
N LEU A 183 13.92 -6.44 -16.19
CA LEU A 183 12.88 -7.40 -16.56
C LEU A 183 13.20 -8.11 -17.88
N LEU A 184 13.70 -7.39 -18.88
CA LEU A 184 14.07 -7.93 -20.20
C LEU A 184 15.19 -8.98 -20.13
N ARG A 185 16.00 -9.04 -19.06
CA ARG A 185 17.00 -10.10 -18.87
C ARG A 185 16.36 -11.46 -18.58
N HIS A 186 15.13 -11.47 -18.05
CA HIS A 186 14.39 -12.68 -17.70
C HIS A 186 13.44 -13.15 -18.80
N ILE A 187 13.20 -12.31 -19.81
CA ILE A 187 12.31 -12.64 -20.93
C ILE A 187 13.08 -13.38 -22.03
N PRO A 188 12.56 -14.53 -22.52
CA PRO A 188 13.16 -15.27 -23.62
C PRO A 188 13.44 -14.42 -24.87
N GLU A 189 14.56 -14.67 -25.56
CA GLU A 189 15.00 -13.83 -26.68
C GLU A 189 14.05 -13.82 -27.89
N ASP A 190 13.39 -14.94 -28.14
CA ASP A 190 12.37 -15.12 -29.18
C ASP A 190 11.17 -14.19 -28.93
N ILE A 191 10.72 -14.10 -27.68
CA ILE A 191 9.65 -13.20 -27.28
C ILE A 191 10.09 -11.74 -27.39
N ARG A 192 11.33 -11.40 -27.00
CA ARG A 192 11.84 -10.03 -27.15
C ARG A 192 11.87 -9.58 -28.61
N LYS A 193 12.15 -10.49 -29.54
CA LYS A 193 12.08 -10.22 -30.99
C LYS A 193 10.64 -10.05 -31.49
N GLU A 194 9.69 -10.85 -30.99
CA GLU A 194 8.25 -10.72 -31.33
C GLU A 194 7.67 -9.39 -30.86
N LEU A 195 8.02 -8.94 -29.65
CA LEU A 195 7.54 -7.68 -29.08
C LEU A 195 8.11 -6.44 -29.78
N GLY A 196 9.18 -6.62 -30.58
CA GLY A 196 9.89 -5.57 -31.29
C GLY A 196 10.66 -4.69 -30.31
N GLU A 197 11.88 -5.10 -29.94
CA GLU A 197 12.84 -4.41 -29.06
C GLU A 197 12.21 -3.27 -28.23
N THR A 198 11.28 -3.61 -27.31
CA THR A 198 10.76 -2.65 -26.34
C THR A 198 11.93 -2.20 -25.47
N SER A 199 12.62 -1.16 -25.91
CA SER A 199 13.91 -0.72 -25.38
C SER A 199 13.80 0.62 -24.67
N ASP A 200 12.65 1.29 -24.77
CA ASP A 200 12.37 2.57 -24.12
C ASP A 200 11.17 2.41 -23.17
N ALA A 201 11.40 2.62 -21.88
CA ALA A 201 10.37 2.56 -20.85
C ALA A 201 9.34 3.69 -20.92
N SER A 202 9.59 4.73 -21.71
CA SER A 202 8.64 5.80 -22.02
C SER A 202 7.75 5.51 -23.24
N ASP A 203 8.11 4.51 -24.06
CA ASP A 203 7.24 3.99 -25.11
C ASP A 203 6.13 3.13 -24.52
N MET A 204 5.01 3.78 -24.18
CA MET A 204 3.87 3.13 -23.54
C MET A 204 3.21 2.08 -24.42
N ASP A 205 3.25 2.21 -25.75
CA ASP A 205 2.71 1.19 -26.67
C ASP A 205 3.57 -0.08 -26.63
N GLY A 206 4.90 0.08 -26.63
CA GLY A 206 5.85 -1.01 -26.46
C GLY A 206 5.69 -1.71 -25.10
N VAL A 207 5.60 -0.93 -24.01
CA VAL A 207 5.37 -1.46 -22.66
C VAL A 207 4.02 -2.17 -22.55
N ASP A 208 2.97 -1.65 -23.18
CA ASP A 208 1.64 -2.26 -23.17
C ASP A 208 1.60 -3.59 -23.93
N LYS A 209 2.34 -3.73 -25.03
CA LYS A 209 2.51 -5.02 -25.72
C LYS A 209 3.18 -6.04 -24.81
N LEU A 210 4.27 -5.65 -24.13
CA LEU A 210 4.96 -6.51 -23.17
C LEU A 210 4.03 -6.94 -22.02
N VAL A 211 3.31 -6.00 -21.41
CA VAL A 211 2.36 -6.31 -20.33
C VAL A 211 1.22 -7.20 -20.83
N SER A 212 0.74 -6.98 -22.05
CA SER A 212 -0.28 -7.83 -22.68
C SER A 212 0.21 -9.25 -22.91
N TRP A 213 1.50 -9.41 -23.28
CA TRP A 213 2.13 -10.72 -23.37
C TRP A 213 2.23 -11.40 -22.01
N LEU A 214 2.68 -10.70 -20.96
CA LEU A 214 2.72 -11.23 -19.58
C LEU A 214 1.33 -11.72 -19.12
N ARG A 215 0.26 -11.04 -19.53
CA ARG A 215 -1.13 -11.40 -19.21
C ARG A 215 -1.62 -12.67 -19.91
N ARG A 216 -0.94 -13.19 -20.95
CA ARG A 216 -1.34 -14.44 -21.61
C ARG A 216 -1.31 -15.63 -20.65
N ALA A 217 -0.46 -15.59 -19.62
CA ALA A 217 -0.40 -16.60 -18.57
C ALA A 217 -1.60 -16.57 -17.59
N LEU A 218 -2.50 -15.58 -17.68
CA LEU A 218 -3.69 -15.48 -16.81
C LEU A 218 -4.88 -16.29 -17.31
N VAL A 219 -4.79 -16.88 -18.49
CA VAL A 219 -5.86 -17.66 -19.16
C VAL A 219 -5.70 -19.14 -18.86
#